data_AF-A0A956M3C3-F1
#
_entry.id   AF-A0A956M3C3-F1
#
_cell.length_a   1.000
_cell.length_b   1.000
_cell.length_c   1.000
_cell.angle_alpha   90.00
_cell.angle_beta   90.00
_cell.angle_gamma   90.00
#
_symmetry.space_group_name_H-M   'P 1'
#
loop_
_entity.id
_entity.type
_entity.pdbx_description
1 polymer ?
#
loop_
_entity_poly.entity_id
_entity_poly.type
_entity_poly.pdbx_seq_one_letter_code
_entity_poly.pdbx_strand_id
1 'polypeptide(L)'
;MTTVTALLPTPTCPLCGSDDPKKVKKRPDGAFYCYRCKRSIGAVEGPQKRTDPITDAFIEAAHRKLCADAKAMAWLTDHRCIPLPVIKSQRLGLDGNKILFPIPGDGEWVNIRCANYVTGEKRPYQTGRGVQLYPGTLAPTKELLICEGELDRLVALGLGFEACTGIGGAGVFHSTWAAEIAQKAEHVVIVYDADHAGRSGARLVATRLMEQGVLATRIKSVHLPVPFKPKHGEDLTDWVRRGATAKDLRTLIGDTPTWEYVERAPGVVPADATERSLAEASHKDHSREWSTFEASIIALLADAYQLPTKISVDCAEDQSKYCPHCTLPAEKSRCAPGEAPIISLDTTSDAYVDHIGAAKKNLRQQILESIGIPGKCPSAQVDELETIQVQEGRIGEPLNIDVETRASDRSAIFIDLEGIVEPNKEYRMLGKFLPHPKDQVMTAVIHRAVGVDQLVEHFEEDPKLLAPMRKGRPRTLEKRVQRILDDATAITRIRGRDDMHLMILLSRMSTLYLESPESETRERGWADVAIIGDTSEGKSEAMEKLSAWTGLGNVVALKKATTRAGLFGGVVQTQKKLYIAWGVYPRHDRRWLAPDEFHSAPADLLAAMTDARS
;
A
#
# COMPACT_ATOMS: atom_id res chain seq x y z
N MET A 1 -30.90 51.09 23.60
CA MET A 1 -30.70 50.64 22.22
C MET A 1 -30.60 49.12 22.24
N THR A 2 -31.71 48.44 21.95
CA THR A 2 -31.76 46.98 21.89
C THR A 2 -32.46 46.65 20.58
N THR A 3 -31.65 46.32 19.58
CA THR A 3 -32.07 45.98 18.23
C THR A 3 -32.86 44.68 18.23
N VAL A 4 -34.12 44.77 17.80
CA VAL A 4 -35.00 43.65 17.49
C VAL A 4 -34.47 42.98 16.22
N THR A 5 -33.92 41.77 16.36
CA THR A 5 -33.53 40.93 15.23
C THR A 5 -34.80 40.32 14.64
N ALA A 6 -35.22 40.81 13.47
CA ALA A 6 -36.33 40.25 12.71
C ALA A 6 -36.01 38.80 12.31
N LEU A 7 -36.80 37.84 12.78
CA LEU A 7 -36.79 36.46 12.32
C LEU A 7 -37.24 36.43 10.85
N LEU A 8 -36.31 36.09 9.94
CA LEU A 8 -36.65 35.80 8.54
C LEU A 8 -37.58 34.58 8.49
N PRO A 9 -38.59 34.55 7.59
CA PRO A 9 -39.55 33.46 7.50
C PRO A 9 -38.85 32.14 7.15
N THR A 10 -39.20 31.07 7.87
CA THR A 10 -38.76 29.70 7.59
C THR A 10 -39.15 29.29 6.16
N PRO A 11 -38.23 28.74 5.35
CA PRO A 11 -38.51 28.44 3.95
C PRO A 11 -39.44 27.21 3.84
N THR A 12 -40.69 27.44 3.45
CA THR A 12 -41.64 26.38 3.11
C THR A 12 -41.35 25.81 1.72
N CYS A 13 -41.27 24.49 1.59
CA CYS A 13 -41.09 23.82 0.31
C CYS A 13 -42.34 24.01 -0.58
N PRO A 14 -42.25 24.68 -1.75
CA PRO A 14 -43.42 24.94 -2.60
C PRO A 14 -43.95 23.68 -3.33
N LEU A 15 -43.20 22.57 -3.31
CA LEU A 15 -43.62 21.32 -3.97
C LEU A 15 -44.39 20.37 -3.04
N CYS A 16 -44.11 20.38 -1.74
CA CYS A 16 -44.73 19.45 -0.79
C CYS A 16 -45.24 20.10 0.50
N GLY A 17 -45.22 21.44 0.57
CA GLY A 17 -45.75 22.23 1.68
C GLY A 17 -45.03 22.04 3.02
N SER A 18 -43.83 21.46 3.04
CA SER A 18 -43.09 21.24 4.29
C SER A 18 -42.43 22.53 4.74
N ASP A 19 -42.73 22.98 5.95
CA ASP A 19 -42.17 24.14 6.65
C ASP A 19 -41.10 23.75 7.70
N ASP A 20 -40.94 22.45 7.97
CA ASP A 20 -39.92 21.90 8.88
C ASP A 20 -38.49 22.28 8.45
N PRO A 21 -37.78 23.14 9.22
CA PRO A 21 -36.45 23.62 8.89
C PRO A 21 -35.37 22.52 8.95
N LYS A 22 -35.65 21.37 9.58
CA LYS A 22 -34.74 20.20 9.52
C LYS A 22 -34.83 19.47 8.18
N LYS A 23 -35.92 19.65 7.43
CA LYS A 23 -36.21 18.94 6.18
C LYS A 23 -36.03 19.80 4.93
N VAL A 24 -35.94 21.12 5.06
CA VAL A 24 -35.66 22.05 3.96
C VAL A 24 -34.33 22.75 4.24
N LYS A 25 -33.25 22.27 3.59
CA LYS A 25 -31.91 22.85 3.79
C LYS A 25 -31.52 23.74 2.62
N LYS A 26 -31.05 24.94 2.92
CA LYS A 26 -30.39 25.84 1.96
C LYS A 26 -28.99 25.33 1.66
N ARG A 27 -28.63 25.23 0.39
CA ARG A 27 -27.29 24.91 -0.08
C ARG A 27 -26.48 26.21 -0.30
N PRO A 28 -25.13 26.13 -0.28
CA PRO A 28 -24.27 27.30 -0.48
C PRO A 28 -24.45 27.99 -1.84
N ASP A 29 -24.94 27.28 -2.85
CA ASP A 29 -25.23 27.75 -4.21
C ASP A 29 -26.57 28.50 -4.33
N GLY A 30 -27.28 28.72 -3.22
CA GLY A 30 -28.57 29.39 -3.18
C GLY A 30 -29.78 28.48 -3.46
N ALA A 31 -29.54 27.22 -3.87
CA ALA A 31 -30.58 26.22 -4.06
C ALA A 31 -31.08 25.67 -2.72
N PHE A 32 -32.29 25.13 -2.67
CA PHE A 32 -32.80 24.40 -1.49
C PHE A 32 -33.09 22.95 -1.83
N TYR A 33 -32.75 22.04 -0.91
CA TYR A 33 -33.07 20.61 -1.01
C TYR A 33 -34.12 20.22 0.03
N CYS A 34 -35.22 19.62 -0.43
CA CYS A 34 -36.27 19.11 0.45
C CYS A 34 -36.10 17.60 0.66
N TYR A 35 -35.77 17.19 1.88
CA TYR A 35 -35.61 15.78 2.26
C TYR A 35 -36.94 15.01 2.32
N ARG A 36 -38.08 15.70 2.35
CA ARG A 36 -39.41 15.08 2.34
C ARG A 36 -39.81 14.61 0.94
N CYS A 37 -39.65 15.45 -0.09
CA CYS A 37 -40.00 15.10 -1.47
C CYS A 37 -38.79 14.70 -2.32
N LYS A 38 -37.57 14.76 -1.76
CA LYS A 38 -36.29 14.42 -2.40
C LYS A 38 -36.01 15.22 -3.69
N ARG A 39 -36.46 16.48 -3.75
CA ARG A 39 -36.28 17.37 -4.90
C ARG A 39 -35.51 18.64 -4.52
N SER A 40 -34.68 19.10 -5.46
CA SER A 40 -34.00 20.40 -5.40
C SER A 40 -34.89 21.47 -6.04
N ILE A 41 -34.96 22.65 -5.43
CA ILE A 41 -35.78 23.78 -5.90
C ILE A 41 -34.87 25.00 -6.02
N GLY A 42 -34.89 25.65 -7.18
CA GLY A 42 -33.99 26.76 -7.53
C GLY A 42 -32.65 26.24 -8.05
N ALA A 43 -32.60 25.85 -9.32
CA ALA A 43 -31.34 25.69 -10.02
C ALA A 43 -30.94 27.09 -10.53
N VAL A 44 -29.90 27.70 -9.95
CA VAL A 44 -29.09 28.65 -10.71
C VAL A 44 -28.12 27.78 -11.51
N GLU A 45 -28.15 27.91 -12.83
CA GLU A 45 -27.28 27.16 -13.73
C GLU A 45 -25.82 27.32 -13.28
N GLY A 46 -25.20 26.23 -12.82
CA GLY A 46 -23.74 26.15 -12.76
C GLY A 46 -23.16 26.34 -14.15
N PRO A 47 -21.84 26.61 -14.29
CA PRO A 47 -21.23 26.86 -15.60
C PRO A 47 -21.63 25.73 -16.55
N GLN A 48 -22.38 26.10 -17.60
CA GLN A 48 -22.93 25.17 -18.56
C GLN A 48 -21.82 24.25 -19.08
N LYS A 49 -22.05 22.93 -19.06
CA LYS A 49 -21.18 21.97 -19.73
C LYS A 49 -21.16 22.34 -21.20
N ARG A 50 -20.09 22.99 -21.68
CA ARG A 50 -19.87 23.19 -23.12
C ARG A 50 -19.62 21.83 -23.75
N THR A 51 -20.68 21.23 -24.28
CA THR A 51 -20.64 20.03 -25.11
C THR A 51 -20.59 20.35 -26.60
N ASP A 52 -20.46 21.64 -26.96
CA ASP A 52 -20.40 22.07 -28.35
C ASP A 52 -19.26 21.35 -29.09
N PRO A 53 -19.51 20.89 -30.33
CA PRO A 53 -18.49 20.30 -31.18
C PRO A 53 -17.27 21.21 -31.29
N ILE A 54 -16.06 20.65 -31.18
CA ILE A 54 -14.83 21.40 -31.41
C ILE A 54 -14.64 21.49 -32.93
N THR A 55 -14.84 22.69 -33.47
CA THR A 55 -14.74 22.92 -34.93
C THR A 55 -13.34 23.33 -35.33
N ASP A 56 -12.93 22.96 -36.54
CA ASP A 56 -11.65 23.38 -37.11
C ASP A 56 -11.54 24.92 -37.17
N ALA A 57 -12.63 25.60 -37.51
CA ALA A 57 -12.70 27.07 -37.50
C ALA A 57 -12.40 27.68 -36.11
N PHE A 58 -12.84 27.04 -35.03
CA PHE A 58 -12.51 27.47 -33.68
C PHE A 58 -11.01 27.29 -33.37
N ILE A 59 -10.45 26.11 -33.71
CA ILE A 59 -9.02 25.83 -33.54
C ILE A 59 -8.16 26.83 -34.32
N GLU A 60 -8.48 27.09 -35.58
CA GLU A 60 -7.76 28.05 -36.43
C GLU A 60 -7.88 29.49 -35.92
N ALA A 61 -9.05 29.88 -35.41
CA ALA A 61 -9.21 31.19 -34.78
C ALA A 61 -8.37 31.32 -33.50
N ALA A 62 -8.36 30.29 -32.65
CA ALA A 62 -7.55 30.26 -31.44
C ALA A 62 -6.05 30.22 -31.75
N HIS A 63 -5.63 29.50 -32.79
CA HIS A 63 -4.24 29.41 -33.24
C HIS A 63 -3.72 30.76 -33.75
N ARG A 64 -4.51 31.46 -34.57
CA ARG A 64 -4.18 32.82 -35.02
C ARG A 64 -4.04 33.80 -33.85
N LYS A 65 -4.92 33.70 -32.84
CA LYS A 65 -4.80 34.49 -31.61
C LYS A 65 -3.48 34.21 -30.88
N LEU A 66 -3.11 32.94 -30.72
CA LEU A 66 -1.84 32.57 -30.09
C LEU A 66 -0.64 33.15 -30.86
N CYS A 67 -0.65 33.04 -32.19
CA CYS A 67 0.43 33.56 -33.03
C CYS A 67 0.59 35.09 -32.96
N ALA A 68 -0.47 35.81 -32.63
CA ALA A 68 -0.46 37.26 -32.50
C ALA A 68 -0.15 37.76 -31.07
N ASP A 69 -0.22 36.88 -30.06
CA ASP A 69 0.01 37.24 -28.66
C ASP A 69 1.47 36.98 -28.25
N ALA A 70 2.25 38.05 -28.15
CA ALA A 70 3.67 37.97 -27.81
C ALA A 70 3.93 37.39 -26.40
N LYS A 71 3.03 37.60 -25.43
CA LYS A 71 3.23 37.13 -24.05
C LYS A 71 3.00 35.62 -23.95
N ALA A 72 1.89 35.16 -24.52
CA ALA A 72 1.57 33.74 -24.59
C ALA A 72 2.61 32.97 -25.40
N MET A 73 3.10 33.56 -26.49
CA MET A 73 4.18 32.97 -27.30
C MET A 73 5.49 32.87 -26.52
N ALA A 74 5.93 33.95 -25.86
CA ALA A 74 7.14 33.95 -25.03
C ALA A 74 7.06 32.93 -23.88
N TRP A 75 5.88 32.72 -23.29
CA TRP A 75 5.72 31.67 -22.28
C TRP A 75 5.96 30.27 -22.86
N LEU A 76 5.51 29.99 -24.08
CA LEU A 76 5.75 28.71 -24.73
C LEU A 76 7.22 28.55 -25.15
N THR A 77 7.81 29.57 -25.77
CA THR A 77 9.18 29.49 -26.31
C THR A 77 10.24 29.59 -25.24
N ASP A 78 10.11 30.56 -24.32
CA ASP A 78 11.19 30.95 -23.42
C ASP A 78 11.06 30.26 -22.06
N HIS A 79 9.83 30.13 -21.56
CA HIS A 79 9.58 29.49 -20.26
C HIS A 79 9.36 27.98 -20.37
N ARG A 80 8.70 27.50 -21.44
CA ARG A 80 8.46 26.07 -21.67
C ARG A 80 9.42 25.43 -22.68
N CYS A 81 10.30 26.20 -23.33
CA CYS A 81 11.27 25.67 -24.30
C CYS A 81 10.63 24.94 -25.50
N ILE A 82 9.40 25.30 -25.88
CA ILE A 82 8.69 24.70 -27.02
C ILE A 82 8.96 25.55 -28.27
N PRO A 83 9.62 25.01 -29.31
CA PRO A 83 10.01 25.80 -30.47
C PRO A 83 8.81 26.10 -31.38
N LEU A 84 8.85 27.25 -32.05
CA LEU A 84 7.77 27.74 -32.92
C LEU A 84 7.26 26.73 -33.97
N PRO A 85 8.11 25.91 -34.63
CA PRO A 85 7.63 24.88 -35.55
C PRO A 85 6.69 23.86 -34.89
N VAL A 86 6.94 23.47 -33.63
CA VAL A 86 6.08 22.56 -32.88
C VAL A 86 4.76 23.24 -32.51
N ILE A 87 4.81 24.50 -32.07
CA ILE A 87 3.60 25.29 -31.76
C ILE A 87 2.66 25.36 -32.97
N LYS A 88 3.23 25.59 -34.16
CA LYS A 88 2.49 25.65 -35.42
C LYS A 88 1.99 24.28 -35.87
N SER A 89 2.83 23.24 -35.85
CA SER A 89 2.44 21.91 -36.31
C SER A 89 1.34 21.29 -35.44
N GLN A 90 1.37 21.55 -34.13
CA GLN A 90 0.36 21.06 -33.18
C GLN A 90 -0.86 21.98 -33.07
N ARG A 91 -0.93 23.07 -33.87
CA ARG A 91 -2.02 24.05 -33.89
C ARG A 91 -2.44 24.55 -32.50
N LEU A 92 -1.47 24.85 -31.63
CA LEU A 92 -1.76 25.33 -30.28
C LEU A 92 -2.56 26.64 -30.34
N GLY A 93 -3.54 26.80 -29.45
CA GLY A 93 -4.46 27.94 -29.48
C GLY A 93 -4.36 28.84 -28.25
N LEU A 94 -5.03 29.99 -28.31
CA LEU A 94 -5.18 30.91 -27.19
C LEU A 94 -6.65 31.32 -26.99
N ASP A 95 -7.13 31.20 -25.75
CA ASP A 95 -8.42 31.74 -25.31
C ASP A 95 -8.28 32.42 -23.93
N GLY A 96 -8.34 33.76 -23.92
CA GLY A 96 -8.02 34.55 -22.74
C GLY A 96 -6.58 34.29 -22.26
N ASN A 97 -6.43 33.82 -21.01
CA ASN A 97 -5.12 33.46 -20.45
C ASN A 97 -4.76 31.97 -20.60
N LYS A 98 -5.52 31.22 -21.41
CA LYS A 98 -5.40 29.77 -21.54
C LYS A 98 -4.77 29.40 -22.88
N ILE A 99 -3.60 28.76 -22.82
CA ILE A 99 -3.05 28.01 -23.96
C ILE A 99 -3.91 26.77 -24.14
N LEU A 100 -4.33 26.52 -25.37
CA LEU A 100 -5.15 25.37 -25.76
C LEU A 100 -4.26 24.33 -26.46
N PHE A 101 -4.41 23.08 -26.06
CA PHE A 101 -3.80 21.90 -26.68
C PHE A 101 -4.93 21.06 -27.31
N PRO A 102 -5.20 21.26 -28.61
CA PRO A 102 -6.23 20.50 -29.31
C PRO A 102 -5.79 19.05 -29.49
N ILE A 103 -6.71 18.11 -29.26
CA ILE A 103 -6.46 16.68 -29.37
C ILE A 103 -7.29 16.15 -30.54
N PRO A 104 -6.65 15.77 -31.65
CA PRO A 104 -7.36 15.19 -32.78
C PRO A 104 -7.76 13.74 -32.47
N GLY A 105 -8.82 13.28 -33.14
CA GLY A 105 -9.19 11.88 -33.29
C GLY A 105 -9.39 11.56 -34.77
N ASP A 106 -10.16 10.52 -35.08
CA ASP A 106 -10.39 10.07 -36.45
C ASP A 106 -11.25 11.05 -37.25
N GLY A 107 -10.59 12.05 -37.86
CA GLY A 107 -11.24 13.05 -38.73
C GLY A 107 -11.93 14.20 -38.00
N GLU A 108 -11.88 14.24 -36.68
CA GLU A 108 -12.49 15.31 -35.85
C GLU A 108 -11.62 15.69 -34.64
N TRP A 109 -11.96 16.79 -33.97
CA TRP A 109 -11.31 17.22 -32.72
C TRP A 109 -12.06 16.66 -31.51
N VAL A 110 -11.45 15.73 -30.78
CA VAL A 110 -12.12 14.99 -29.71
C VAL A 110 -12.09 15.71 -28.37
N ASN A 111 -11.04 16.49 -28.11
CA ASN A 111 -10.86 17.19 -26.84
C ASN A 111 -9.92 18.42 -26.96
N ILE A 112 -9.97 19.30 -25.96
CA ILE A 112 -8.99 20.39 -25.78
C ILE A 112 -8.55 20.39 -24.32
N ARG A 113 -7.24 20.34 -24.12
CA ARG A 113 -6.61 20.59 -22.81
C ARG A 113 -6.17 22.03 -22.74
N CYS A 114 -6.06 22.59 -21.54
CA CYS A 114 -5.56 23.95 -21.41
C CYS A 114 -4.61 24.13 -20.22
N ALA A 115 -3.66 25.05 -20.41
CA ALA A 115 -2.78 25.54 -19.36
C ALA A 115 -2.92 27.06 -19.29
N ASN A 116 -3.09 27.59 -18.08
CA ASN A 116 -3.07 29.02 -17.86
C ASN A 116 -1.62 29.51 -17.88
N TYR A 117 -1.23 30.36 -18.84
CA TYR A 117 0.17 30.81 -18.96
C TYR A 117 0.55 31.86 -17.90
N VAL A 118 -0.43 32.39 -17.15
CA VAL A 118 -0.19 33.32 -16.03
C VAL A 118 -0.01 32.57 -14.71
N THR A 119 -0.87 31.57 -14.43
CA THR A 119 -0.84 30.84 -13.15
C THR A 119 -0.13 29.49 -13.22
N GLY A 120 0.12 28.96 -14.42
CA GLY A 120 0.65 27.62 -14.64
C GLY A 120 -0.36 26.48 -14.46
N GLU A 121 -1.59 26.77 -14.02
CA GLU A 121 -2.59 25.73 -13.75
C GLU A 121 -3.06 25.03 -15.03
N LYS A 122 -3.05 23.69 -14.99
CA LYS A 122 -3.55 22.82 -16.08
C LYS A 122 -4.97 22.35 -15.76
N ARG A 123 -5.90 22.47 -16.71
CA ARG A 123 -7.31 22.05 -16.55
C ARG A 123 -7.90 21.53 -17.88
N PRO A 124 -8.96 20.70 -17.85
CA PRO A 124 -9.77 20.47 -19.04
C PRO A 124 -10.33 21.80 -19.57
N TYR A 125 -10.32 22.01 -20.89
CA TYR A 125 -10.98 23.19 -21.49
C TYR A 125 -12.50 23.02 -21.52
N GLN A 126 -12.97 21.80 -21.82
CA GLN A 126 -14.37 21.39 -21.75
C GLN A 126 -14.49 20.16 -20.85
N THR A 127 -15.57 20.09 -20.07
CA THR A 127 -15.85 18.95 -19.18
C THR A 127 -16.66 17.89 -19.91
N GLY A 128 -16.46 16.61 -19.56
CA GLY A 128 -17.26 15.50 -20.10
C GLY A 128 -16.72 14.83 -21.38
N ARG A 129 -15.50 15.16 -21.82
CA ARG A 129 -14.87 14.56 -23.02
C ARG A 129 -13.88 13.41 -22.74
N GLY A 130 -13.82 12.95 -21.49
CA GLY A 130 -12.97 11.82 -21.07
C GLY A 130 -11.47 12.12 -21.11
N VAL A 131 -10.68 11.06 -20.88
CA VAL A 131 -9.22 11.06 -21.06
C VAL A 131 -8.89 10.38 -22.38
N GLN A 132 -7.91 10.93 -23.10
CA GLN A 132 -7.44 10.47 -24.39
C GLN A 132 -5.91 10.44 -24.43
N LEU A 133 -5.37 9.67 -25.37
CA LEU A 133 -3.98 9.79 -25.77
C LEU A 133 -3.81 11.10 -26.55
N TYR A 134 -2.70 11.80 -26.35
CA TYR A 134 -2.29 12.95 -27.15
C TYR A 134 -1.01 12.54 -27.88
N PRO A 135 -0.98 12.48 -29.24
CA PRO A 135 -1.81 13.19 -30.23
C PRO A 135 -3.17 12.58 -30.60
N GLY A 136 -3.64 11.52 -29.97
CA GLY A 136 -4.86 10.81 -30.40
C GLY A 136 -4.48 9.55 -31.15
N THR A 137 -4.12 9.69 -32.42
CA THR A 137 -3.64 8.58 -33.26
C THR A 137 -2.13 8.67 -33.47
N LEU A 138 -1.44 7.53 -33.39
CA LEU A 138 0.01 7.44 -33.56
C LEU A 138 0.41 7.01 -34.98
N ALA A 139 1.41 7.70 -35.53
CA ALA A 139 2.10 7.25 -36.74
C ALA A 139 3.10 6.13 -36.39
N PRO A 140 3.36 5.17 -37.30
CA PRO A 140 4.43 4.19 -37.10
C PRO A 140 5.79 4.88 -36.90
N THR A 141 6.52 4.49 -35.86
CA THR A 141 7.84 5.03 -35.49
C THR A 141 8.76 3.93 -34.97
N LYS A 142 10.07 4.12 -35.11
CA LYS A 142 11.07 3.23 -34.53
C LYS A 142 11.20 3.43 -33.03
N GLU A 143 11.11 4.66 -32.55
CA GLU A 143 11.24 5.01 -31.15
C GLU A 143 10.14 6.00 -30.78
N LEU A 144 9.43 5.74 -29.68
CA LEU A 144 8.37 6.58 -29.16
C LEU A 144 8.64 6.94 -27.70
N LEU A 145 8.65 8.23 -27.40
CA LEU A 145 8.72 8.73 -26.04
C LEU A 145 7.31 8.85 -25.44
N ILE A 146 7.13 8.33 -24.22
CA ILE A 146 5.90 8.51 -23.45
C ILE A 146 6.21 9.47 -22.30
N CYS A 147 5.63 10.67 -22.38
CA CYS A 147 5.80 11.71 -21.37
C CYS A 147 4.63 11.73 -20.38
N GLU A 148 4.86 12.24 -19.18
CA GLU A 148 3.82 12.33 -18.15
C GLU A 148 2.70 13.33 -18.50
N GLY A 149 3.05 14.46 -19.14
CA GLY A 149 2.09 15.53 -19.43
C GLY A 149 2.19 16.13 -20.85
N GLU A 150 1.18 16.95 -21.18
CA GLU A 150 1.03 17.55 -22.51
C GLU A 150 2.17 18.50 -22.90
N LEU A 151 2.76 19.20 -21.93
CA LEU A 151 3.87 20.13 -22.17
C LEU A 151 5.18 19.38 -22.41
N ASP A 152 5.48 18.35 -21.63
CA ASP A 152 6.70 17.55 -21.78
C ASP A 152 6.74 16.83 -23.12
N ARG A 153 5.58 16.35 -23.59
CA ARG A 153 5.44 15.85 -24.96
C ARG A 153 5.87 16.89 -26.00
N LEU A 154 5.41 18.14 -25.87
CA LEU A 154 5.74 19.21 -26.82
C LEU A 154 7.24 19.57 -26.76
N VAL A 155 7.86 19.50 -25.59
CA VAL A 155 9.31 19.66 -25.43
C VAL A 155 10.05 18.51 -26.11
N ALA A 156 9.62 17.26 -25.92
CA ALA A 156 10.21 16.10 -26.58
C ALA A 156 10.15 16.19 -28.12
N LEU A 157 9.01 16.64 -28.67
CA LEU A 157 8.89 16.97 -30.10
C LEU A 157 9.88 18.06 -30.52
N GLY A 158 10.06 19.08 -29.68
CA GLY A 158 11.02 20.17 -29.92
C GLY A 158 12.48 19.69 -29.95
N LEU A 159 12.79 18.62 -29.21
CA LEU A 159 14.09 17.93 -29.26
C LEU A 159 14.23 16.97 -30.44
N GLY A 160 13.18 16.81 -31.25
CA GLY A 160 13.17 15.96 -32.46
C GLY A 160 12.88 14.48 -32.18
N PHE A 161 12.16 14.18 -31.11
CA PHE A 161 11.67 12.82 -30.81
C PHE A 161 10.17 12.73 -31.08
N GLU A 162 9.72 11.59 -31.61
CA GLU A 162 8.29 11.27 -31.62
C GLU A 162 7.82 10.99 -30.19
N ALA A 163 6.72 11.63 -29.78
CA ALA A 163 6.27 11.56 -28.39
C ALA A 163 4.74 11.56 -28.24
N CYS A 164 4.26 10.89 -27.20
CA CYS A 164 2.86 10.86 -26.79
C CYS A 164 2.69 11.00 -25.27
N THR A 165 1.47 11.26 -24.83
CA THR A 165 1.11 11.34 -23.40
C THR A 165 -0.37 11.09 -23.18
N GLY A 166 -0.75 10.58 -22.01
CA GLY A 166 -2.15 10.44 -21.59
C GLY A 166 -2.64 11.66 -20.83
N ILE A 167 -3.79 12.23 -21.17
CA ILE A 167 -4.29 13.47 -20.53
C ILE A 167 -4.97 13.27 -19.15
N GLY A 168 -4.76 12.10 -18.54
CA GLY A 168 -5.28 11.70 -17.23
C GLY A 168 -4.29 11.85 -16.07
N GLY A 169 -3.04 12.25 -16.34
CA GLY A 169 -1.94 12.29 -15.36
C GLY A 169 -1.29 10.93 -15.13
N ALA A 170 -0.19 10.88 -14.36
CA ALA A 170 0.67 9.70 -14.20
C ALA A 170 -0.03 8.42 -13.72
N GLY A 171 -1.16 8.53 -13.01
CA GLY A 171 -1.92 7.37 -12.50
C GLY A 171 -2.87 6.74 -13.52
N VAL A 172 -3.00 7.30 -14.73
CA VAL A 172 -4.00 6.88 -15.71
C VAL A 172 -3.35 6.59 -17.06
N PHE A 173 -3.32 5.30 -17.42
CA PHE A 173 -2.88 4.85 -18.75
C PHE A 173 -3.75 3.69 -19.22
N HIS A 174 -4.51 3.89 -20.30
CA HIS A 174 -5.47 2.90 -20.79
C HIS A 174 -4.78 1.80 -21.61
N SER A 175 -5.24 0.55 -21.46
CA SER A 175 -4.75 -0.60 -22.23
C SER A 175 -4.95 -0.43 -23.73
N THR A 176 -5.99 0.29 -24.17
CA THR A 176 -6.22 0.61 -25.58
C THR A 176 -5.09 1.46 -26.17
N TRP A 177 -4.52 2.39 -25.39
CA TRP A 177 -3.36 3.18 -25.80
C TRP A 177 -2.10 2.32 -25.88
N ALA A 178 -1.90 1.43 -24.90
CA ALA A 178 -0.80 0.48 -24.93
C ALA A 178 -0.86 -0.44 -26.16
N ALA A 179 -2.06 -0.88 -26.55
CA ALA A 179 -2.27 -1.72 -27.72
C ALA A 179 -1.92 -1.00 -29.03
N GLU A 180 -2.32 0.28 -29.15
CA GLU A 180 -1.93 1.12 -30.28
C GLU A 180 -0.42 1.33 -30.33
N ILE A 181 0.22 1.67 -29.19
CA ILE A 181 1.66 1.86 -29.09
C ILE A 181 2.41 0.58 -29.47
N ALA A 182 1.96 -0.59 -29.00
CA ALA A 182 2.57 -1.88 -29.33
C ALA A 182 2.60 -2.16 -30.84
N GLN A 183 1.59 -1.70 -31.57
CA GLN A 183 1.49 -1.83 -33.02
C GLN A 183 2.29 -0.76 -33.80
N LYS A 184 2.48 0.43 -33.21
CA LYS A 184 3.03 1.59 -33.92
C LYS A 184 4.48 1.90 -33.55
N ALA A 185 5.00 1.42 -32.43
CA ALA A 185 6.35 1.74 -31.97
C ALA A 185 7.23 0.48 -31.85
N GLU A 186 8.42 0.49 -32.47
CA GLU A 186 9.40 -0.59 -32.28
C GLU A 186 10.03 -0.53 -30.87
N HIS A 187 10.44 0.64 -30.40
CA HIS A 187 10.99 0.86 -29.07
C HIS A 187 10.21 1.95 -28.31
N VAL A 188 10.07 1.77 -27.01
CA VAL A 188 9.33 2.70 -26.14
C VAL A 188 10.23 3.22 -25.03
N VAL A 189 10.25 4.54 -24.87
CA VAL A 189 11.02 5.23 -23.85
C VAL A 189 10.06 6.02 -22.96
N ILE A 190 10.01 5.69 -21.67
CA ILE A 190 9.16 6.36 -20.69
C ILE A 190 10.00 7.46 -20.01
N VAL A 191 9.53 8.70 -20.07
CA VAL A 191 10.17 9.88 -19.49
C VAL A 191 9.16 10.62 -18.62
N TYR A 192 9.06 10.21 -17.36
CA TYR A 192 8.12 10.76 -16.37
C TYR A 192 8.86 11.62 -15.33
N ASP A 193 8.10 12.34 -14.51
CA ASP A 193 8.65 13.30 -13.55
C ASP A 193 9.54 12.59 -12.51
N ALA A 194 10.53 13.32 -11.99
CA ALA A 194 11.45 12.82 -10.98
C ALA A 194 10.81 12.77 -9.56
N ASP A 195 9.66 12.10 -9.41
CA ASP A 195 8.98 11.86 -8.14
C ASP A 195 8.33 10.47 -8.02
N HIS A 196 7.67 10.20 -6.88
CA HIS A 196 7.01 8.92 -6.65
C HIS A 196 5.82 8.66 -7.57
N ALA A 197 5.09 9.70 -7.99
CA ALA A 197 3.96 9.57 -8.89
C ALA A 197 4.46 9.23 -10.30
N GLY A 198 5.50 9.93 -10.77
CA GLY A 198 6.19 9.65 -12.03
C GLY A 198 6.76 8.23 -12.09
N ARG A 199 7.47 7.78 -11.04
CA ARG A 199 7.99 6.39 -10.97
C ARG A 199 6.88 5.33 -10.98
N SER A 200 5.77 5.60 -10.30
CA SER A 200 4.64 4.67 -10.25
C SER A 200 3.88 4.62 -11.58
N GLY A 201 3.69 5.78 -12.23
CA GLY A 201 3.12 5.89 -13.56
C GLY A 201 3.96 5.20 -14.62
N ALA A 202 5.29 5.36 -14.58
CA ALA A 202 6.19 4.67 -15.50
C ALA A 202 6.09 3.15 -15.41
N ARG A 203 5.98 2.61 -14.19
CA ARG A 203 5.71 1.16 -13.98
C ARG A 203 4.36 0.75 -14.55
N LEU A 204 3.31 1.51 -14.30
CA LEU A 204 1.98 1.24 -14.86
C LEU A 204 2.05 1.17 -16.39
N VAL A 205 2.68 2.15 -17.04
CA VAL A 205 2.84 2.17 -18.50
C VAL A 205 3.62 0.95 -18.99
N ALA A 206 4.78 0.65 -18.38
CA ALA A 206 5.58 -0.51 -18.76
C ALA A 206 4.78 -1.82 -18.64
N THR A 207 4.06 -2.03 -17.53
CA THR A 207 3.19 -3.18 -17.34
C THR A 207 2.12 -3.27 -18.41
N ARG A 208 1.41 -2.18 -18.70
CA ARG A 208 0.37 -2.14 -19.75
C ARG A 208 0.94 -2.45 -21.14
N LEU A 209 2.15 -2.01 -21.45
CA LEU A 209 2.81 -2.34 -22.74
C LEU A 209 3.17 -3.82 -22.82
N MET A 210 3.72 -4.38 -21.74
CA MET A 210 4.04 -5.81 -21.68
C MET A 210 2.78 -6.68 -21.74
N GLU A 211 1.69 -6.26 -21.09
CA GLU A 211 0.37 -6.89 -21.23
C GLU A 211 -0.05 -6.96 -22.69
N GLN A 212 0.38 -6.06 -23.58
CA GLN A 212 0.07 -6.07 -25.02
C GLN A 212 1.12 -6.81 -25.87
N GLY A 213 2.05 -7.54 -25.24
CA GLY A 213 3.08 -8.32 -25.92
C GLY A 213 4.33 -7.53 -26.31
N VAL A 214 4.50 -6.29 -25.81
CA VAL A 214 5.76 -5.56 -25.98
C VAL A 214 6.83 -6.20 -25.09
N LEU A 215 7.91 -6.70 -25.70
CA LEU A 215 9.03 -7.30 -24.97
C LEU A 215 9.68 -6.26 -24.06
N ALA A 216 10.07 -6.67 -22.84
CA ALA A 216 10.75 -5.82 -21.87
C ALA A 216 12.04 -5.18 -22.44
N THR A 217 12.75 -5.92 -23.30
CA THR A 217 13.94 -5.44 -24.03
C THR A 217 13.67 -4.26 -24.97
N ARG A 218 12.40 -3.99 -25.30
CA ARG A 218 11.97 -2.86 -26.15
C ARG A 218 11.54 -1.64 -25.33
N ILE A 219 11.48 -1.74 -24.01
CA ILE A 219 11.02 -0.68 -23.11
C ILE A 219 12.23 -0.12 -22.37
N LYS A 220 12.31 1.20 -22.20
CA LYS A 220 13.27 1.87 -21.32
C LYS A 220 12.53 2.86 -20.43
N SER A 221 12.88 2.92 -19.15
CA SER A 221 12.37 3.94 -18.22
C SER A 221 13.51 4.89 -17.86
N VAL A 222 13.51 6.07 -18.45
CA VAL A 222 14.58 7.05 -18.31
C VAL A 222 14.36 7.86 -17.03
N HIS A 223 15.37 7.88 -16.18
CA HIS A 223 15.41 8.79 -15.04
C HIS A 223 16.15 10.06 -15.44
N LEU A 224 15.44 11.18 -15.46
CA LEU A 224 16.04 12.48 -15.73
C LEU A 224 17.12 12.79 -14.67
N PRO A 225 18.28 13.34 -15.06
CA PRO A 225 19.37 13.67 -14.14
C PRO A 225 19.09 15.00 -13.41
N VAL A 226 17.96 15.03 -12.73
CA VAL A 226 17.46 16.12 -11.88
C VAL A 226 17.19 15.57 -10.47
N PRO A 227 17.20 16.41 -9.42
CA PRO A 227 16.96 15.94 -8.06
C PRO A 227 15.58 15.27 -7.91
N PHE A 228 15.58 14.04 -7.40
CA PHE A 228 14.35 13.34 -7.06
C PHE A 228 13.63 14.04 -5.89
N LYS A 229 12.32 14.23 -5.99
CA LYS A 229 11.49 14.84 -4.94
C LYS A 229 10.34 13.91 -4.54
N PRO A 230 9.85 13.94 -3.29
CA PRO A 230 8.72 13.10 -2.89
C PRO A 230 7.42 13.41 -3.64
N LYS A 231 7.21 14.68 -4.00
CA LYS A 231 6.07 15.18 -4.78
C LYS A 231 6.52 16.35 -5.64
N HIS A 232 5.90 16.53 -6.80
CA HIS A 232 6.19 17.64 -7.71
C HIS A 232 7.68 17.64 -8.08
N GLY A 233 8.12 16.48 -8.56
CA GLY A 233 9.43 16.28 -9.15
C GLY A 233 9.67 17.23 -10.32
N GLU A 234 10.93 17.39 -10.68
CA GLU A 234 11.27 18.11 -11.91
C GLU A 234 10.98 17.24 -13.13
N ASP A 235 10.51 17.88 -14.19
CA ASP A 235 10.04 17.26 -15.43
C ASP A 235 11.06 17.44 -16.58
N LEU A 236 10.71 16.97 -17.78
CA LEU A 236 11.57 17.11 -18.96
C LEU A 236 11.76 18.59 -19.33
N THR A 237 10.72 19.40 -19.16
CA THR A 237 10.78 20.84 -19.39
C THR A 237 11.85 21.49 -18.51
N ASP A 238 11.85 21.19 -17.21
CA ASP A 238 12.82 21.71 -16.24
C ASP A 238 14.25 21.29 -16.58
N TRP A 239 14.45 20.04 -17.01
CA TRP A 239 15.76 19.57 -17.43
C TRP A 239 16.30 20.31 -18.66
N VAL A 240 15.45 20.54 -19.67
CA VAL A 240 15.81 21.33 -20.87
C VAL A 240 16.10 22.78 -20.51
N ARG A 241 15.35 23.38 -19.58
CA ARG A 241 15.62 24.75 -19.09
C ARG A 241 16.98 24.89 -18.42
N ARG A 242 17.55 23.81 -17.88
CA ARG A 242 18.91 23.76 -17.33
C ARG A 242 20.00 23.58 -18.40
N GLY A 243 19.62 23.55 -19.68
CA GLY A 243 20.53 23.47 -20.82
C GLY A 243 20.66 22.08 -21.44
N ALA A 244 19.84 21.10 -21.03
CA ALA A 244 19.85 19.78 -21.65
C ALA A 244 19.42 19.84 -23.12
N THR A 245 20.11 19.08 -23.96
CA THR A 245 19.92 19.06 -25.41
C THR A 245 19.35 17.72 -25.89
N ALA A 246 18.94 17.67 -27.15
CA ALA A 246 18.53 16.42 -27.80
C ALA A 246 19.65 15.36 -27.77
N LYS A 247 20.91 15.77 -27.82
CA LYS A 247 22.06 14.86 -27.72
C LYS A 247 22.13 14.24 -26.32
N ASP A 248 21.93 15.04 -25.28
CA ASP A 248 21.96 14.57 -23.89
C ASP A 248 20.84 13.57 -23.63
N LEU A 249 19.63 13.84 -24.14
CA LEU A 249 18.51 12.90 -24.03
C LEU A 249 18.79 11.59 -24.80
N ARG A 250 19.37 11.64 -26.01
CA ARG A 250 19.77 10.42 -26.75
C ARG A 250 20.83 9.62 -25.99
N THR A 251 21.84 10.27 -25.44
CA THR A 251 22.86 9.60 -24.62
C THR A 251 22.22 8.96 -23.39
N LEU A 252 21.36 9.69 -22.68
CA LEU A 252 20.65 9.18 -21.52
C LEU A 252 19.77 7.97 -21.85
N ILE A 253 19.05 7.99 -22.97
CA ILE A 253 18.27 6.85 -23.47
C ILE A 253 19.18 5.67 -23.80
N GLY A 254 20.33 5.92 -24.44
CA GLY A 254 21.33 4.91 -24.77
C GLY A 254 21.85 4.18 -23.53
N ASP A 255 22.24 4.95 -22.51
CA ASP A 255 22.80 4.46 -21.25
C ASP A 255 21.75 3.85 -20.31
N THR A 256 20.46 4.17 -20.52
CA THR A 256 19.37 3.58 -19.74
C THR A 256 19.25 2.09 -20.08
N PRO A 257 19.33 1.18 -19.09
CA PRO A 257 19.14 -0.24 -19.33
C PRO A 257 17.73 -0.49 -19.86
N THR A 258 17.57 -1.54 -20.66
CA THR A 258 16.24 -2.02 -21.02
C THR A 258 15.48 -2.42 -19.79
N TRP A 259 14.15 -2.33 -19.85
CA TRP A 259 13.29 -2.70 -18.75
C TRP A 259 13.54 -4.16 -18.39
N GLU A 260 13.89 -4.39 -17.13
CA GLU A 260 13.94 -5.73 -16.58
C GLU A 260 12.52 -6.10 -16.16
N TYR A 261 11.89 -6.93 -16.99
CA TYR A 261 10.70 -7.63 -16.56
C TYR A 261 11.12 -8.68 -15.54
N VAL A 262 10.94 -8.36 -14.27
CA VAL A 262 10.81 -9.40 -13.25
C VAL A 262 9.43 -9.99 -13.48
N GLU A 263 9.39 -11.20 -14.04
CA GLU A 263 8.18 -12.00 -14.13
C GLU A 263 7.63 -12.20 -12.71
N ARG A 264 6.70 -11.34 -12.31
CA ARG A 264 6.01 -11.48 -11.04
C ARG A 264 4.82 -12.38 -11.29
N ALA A 265 4.97 -13.65 -10.93
CA ALA A 265 3.80 -14.49 -10.75
C ALA A 265 2.84 -13.74 -9.78
N PRO A 266 1.53 -13.64 -10.11
CA PRO A 266 0.53 -13.08 -9.22
C PRO A 266 0.69 -13.66 -7.82
N GLY A 267 0.78 -12.80 -6.80
CA GLY A 267 0.96 -13.23 -5.41
C GLY A 267 2.40 -13.34 -4.89
N VAL A 268 3.43 -13.06 -5.69
CA VAL A 268 4.82 -13.11 -5.19
C VAL A 268 5.17 -11.84 -4.41
N VAL A 269 5.34 -12.02 -3.10
CA VAL A 269 5.80 -10.98 -2.17
C VAL A 269 7.28 -10.65 -2.44
N PRO A 270 7.70 -9.37 -2.46
CA PRO A 270 9.10 -9.03 -2.75
C PRO A 270 10.07 -9.62 -1.74
N ALA A 271 11.21 -10.13 -2.23
CA ALA A 271 12.28 -10.64 -1.38
C ALA A 271 12.98 -9.53 -0.56
N ASP A 272 13.05 -8.31 -1.11
CA ASP A 272 13.86 -7.21 -0.56
C ASP A 272 13.03 -6.13 0.17
N ALA A 273 12.22 -6.54 1.14
CA ALA A 273 11.47 -5.60 1.96
C ALA A 273 12.35 -4.95 3.05
N THR A 274 12.11 -3.67 3.32
CA THR A 274 12.90 -2.92 4.31
C THR A 274 12.47 -3.31 5.73
N GLU A 275 13.43 -3.67 6.57
CA GLU A 275 13.20 -3.94 7.99
C GLU A 275 12.84 -2.64 8.73
N ARG A 276 11.73 -2.65 9.48
CA ARG A 276 11.23 -1.48 10.22
C ARG A 276 10.56 -1.92 11.52
N SER A 277 10.41 -0.99 12.46
CA SER A 277 9.46 -1.19 13.56
C SER A 277 8.01 -1.10 13.06
N LEU A 278 7.06 -1.68 13.81
CA LEU A 278 5.62 -1.55 13.50
C LEU A 278 5.18 -0.08 13.43
N ALA A 279 5.68 0.75 14.35
CA ALA A 279 5.39 2.18 14.38
C ALA A 279 5.86 2.90 13.11
N GLU A 280 7.12 2.69 12.69
CA GLU A 280 7.72 3.28 11.50
C GLU A 280 7.02 2.80 10.22
N ALA A 281 6.76 1.50 10.10
CA ALA A 281 6.07 0.94 8.94
C ALA A 281 4.65 1.52 8.79
N SER A 282 3.99 1.85 9.90
CA SER A 282 2.67 2.49 9.92
C SER A 282 2.69 4.00 9.64
N HIS A 283 3.88 4.62 9.59
CA HIS A 283 4.01 6.05 9.36
C HIS A 283 3.63 6.42 7.91
N LYS A 284 3.06 7.61 7.73
CA LYS A 284 2.58 8.11 6.41
C LYS A 284 3.64 8.07 5.31
N ASP A 285 4.91 8.22 5.68
CA ASP A 285 6.04 8.30 4.74
C ASP A 285 6.44 6.92 4.20
N HIS A 286 6.02 5.84 4.86
CA HIS A 286 6.29 4.45 4.48
C HIS A 286 5.01 3.69 4.12
N SER A 287 3.86 4.36 4.12
CA SER A 287 2.60 3.79 3.64
C SER A 287 2.74 3.34 2.18
N ARG A 288 2.15 2.18 1.84
CA ARG A 288 2.27 1.50 0.53
C ARG A 288 3.64 0.90 0.21
N GLU A 289 4.66 1.11 1.04
CA GLU A 289 5.96 0.44 0.89
C GLU A 289 5.92 -0.94 1.55
N TRP A 290 6.62 -1.90 0.94
CA TRP A 290 6.82 -3.21 1.54
C TRP A 290 7.77 -3.08 2.73
N SER A 291 7.32 -3.56 3.88
CA SER A 291 8.09 -3.57 5.11
C SER A 291 8.08 -4.95 5.73
N THR A 292 9.22 -5.34 6.29
CA THR A 292 9.32 -6.47 7.21
C THR A 292 9.38 -5.91 8.63
N PHE A 293 8.60 -6.44 9.55
CA PHE A 293 8.56 -5.99 10.93
C PHE A 293 8.10 -7.11 11.86
N GLU A 294 8.49 -7.02 13.13
CA GLU A 294 8.00 -7.92 14.18
C GLU A 294 6.74 -7.35 14.82
N ALA A 295 5.72 -8.18 14.96
CA ALA A 295 4.46 -7.83 15.61
C ALA A 295 3.80 -9.03 16.28
N SER A 296 3.07 -8.77 17.36
CA SER A 296 2.18 -9.77 17.96
C SER A 296 0.79 -9.65 17.35
N ILE A 297 0.17 -10.77 17.01
CA ILE A 297 -1.27 -10.78 16.69
C ILE A 297 -2.02 -10.61 17.99
N ILE A 298 -2.75 -9.53 18.20
CA ILE A 298 -3.52 -9.30 19.44
C ILE A 298 -4.82 -10.10 19.38
N ALA A 299 -5.48 -10.06 18.21
CA ALA A 299 -6.78 -10.67 18.02
C ALA A 299 -6.99 -11.01 16.55
N LEU A 300 -7.75 -12.08 16.30
CA LEU A 300 -8.28 -12.42 14.98
C LEU A 300 -9.81 -12.33 15.05
N LEU A 301 -10.43 -11.85 13.98
CA LEU A 301 -11.87 -11.98 13.81
C LEU A 301 -12.20 -13.45 13.50
N ALA A 302 -13.31 -13.93 14.08
CA ALA A 302 -13.78 -15.30 13.89
C ALA A 302 -14.24 -15.56 12.44
N ASP A 303 -14.80 -14.53 11.79
CA ASP A 303 -15.23 -14.61 10.40
C ASP A 303 -14.02 -14.43 9.49
N ALA A 304 -13.71 -15.46 8.71
CA ALA A 304 -12.87 -15.36 7.52
C ALA A 304 -13.75 -15.37 6.27
N TYR A 305 -13.32 -14.70 5.21
CA TYR A 305 -14.03 -14.70 3.94
C TYR A 305 -13.09 -15.06 2.80
N GLN A 306 -13.69 -15.58 1.73
CA GLN A 306 -12.97 -15.98 0.53
C GLN A 306 -12.98 -14.86 -0.50
N LEU A 307 -11.82 -14.61 -1.11
CA LEU A 307 -11.68 -13.76 -2.28
C LEU A 307 -11.07 -14.56 -3.42
N PRO A 308 -11.51 -14.37 -4.67
CA PRO A 308 -10.92 -15.07 -5.80
C PRO A 308 -9.50 -14.60 -6.08
N THR A 309 -8.65 -15.50 -6.53
CA THR A 309 -7.31 -15.22 -7.08
C THR A 309 -7.20 -15.60 -8.53
N LYS A 310 -8.01 -16.55 -9.00
CA LYS A 310 -8.20 -16.82 -10.42
C LYS A 310 -9.67 -16.87 -10.76
N ILE A 311 -10.03 -16.20 -11.84
CA ILE A 311 -11.38 -16.19 -12.37
C ILE A 311 -11.35 -16.55 -13.86
N SER A 312 -12.37 -17.25 -14.31
CA SER A 312 -12.73 -17.33 -15.72
C SER A 312 -13.78 -16.28 -16.01
N VAL A 313 -13.64 -15.56 -17.11
CA VAL A 313 -14.65 -14.59 -17.54
C VAL A 313 -15.03 -14.86 -18.98
N ASP A 314 -16.34 -14.98 -19.24
CA ASP A 314 -16.86 -15.07 -20.60
C ASP A 314 -18.01 -14.07 -20.84
N CYS A 315 -18.26 -13.78 -22.11
CA CYS A 315 -19.39 -12.97 -22.54
C CYS A 315 -20.49 -13.87 -23.11
N ALA A 316 -21.65 -13.85 -22.48
CA ALA A 316 -22.81 -14.65 -22.89
C ALA A 316 -23.51 -14.15 -24.17
N GLU A 317 -23.19 -12.93 -24.62
CA GLU A 317 -23.74 -12.35 -25.86
C GLU A 317 -22.95 -12.77 -27.10
N ASP A 318 -23.64 -12.83 -28.24
CA ASP A 318 -23.05 -13.23 -29.52
C ASP A 318 -21.87 -12.32 -29.89
N GLN A 319 -20.70 -12.92 -30.14
CA GLN A 319 -19.36 -12.30 -30.15
C GLN A 319 -19.13 -11.29 -31.29
N SER A 320 -20.17 -10.99 -32.07
CA SER A 320 -20.12 -10.10 -33.23
C SER A 320 -19.86 -8.63 -32.88
N LYS A 321 -20.17 -8.18 -31.64
CA LYS A 321 -19.85 -6.82 -31.15
C LYS A 321 -19.60 -6.77 -29.64
N TYR A 322 -18.33 -6.70 -29.23
CA TYR A 322 -17.96 -6.39 -27.85
C TYR A 322 -18.21 -4.91 -27.51
N CYS A 323 -18.44 -4.60 -26.23
CA CYS A 323 -18.60 -3.21 -25.79
C CYS A 323 -17.29 -2.41 -25.99
N PRO A 324 -17.35 -1.11 -26.36
CA PRO A 324 -16.17 -0.32 -26.74
C PRO A 324 -15.05 -0.20 -25.69
N HIS A 325 -15.36 -0.43 -24.41
CA HIS A 325 -14.43 -0.29 -23.29
C HIS A 325 -14.13 -1.63 -22.59
N CYS A 326 -14.58 -2.75 -23.15
CA CYS A 326 -14.38 -4.08 -22.55
C CYS A 326 -13.02 -4.65 -22.97
N THR A 327 -12.18 -5.04 -22.00
CA THR A 327 -10.89 -5.70 -22.24
C THR A 327 -11.02 -7.18 -22.61
N LEU A 328 -12.17 -7.82 -22.31
CA LEU A 328 -12.41 -9.24 -22.56
C LEU A 328 -12.09 -9.74 -23.98
N PRO A 329 -12.43 -9.03 -25.08
CA PRO A 329 -12.03 -9.47 -26.43
C PRO A 329 -10.51 -9.61 -26.62
N ALA A 330 -9.71 -8.74 -25.99
CA ALA A 330 -8.25 -8.85 -26.05
C ALA A 330 -7.76 -10.10 -25.31
N GLU A 331 -8.34 -10.42 -24.15
CA GLU A 331 -8.02 -11.64 -23.41
C GLU A 331 -8.46 -12.90 -24.16
N LYS A 332 -9.68 -12.91 -24.71
CA LYS A 332 -10.22 -14.05 -25.47
C LYS A 332 -9.42 -14.35 -26.74
N SER A 333 -8.82 -13.34 -27.36
CA SER A 333 -7.93 -13.52 -28.52
C SER A 333 -6.64 -14.28 -28.21
N ARG A 334 -6.28 -14.44 -26.93
CA ARG A 334 -5.11 -15.18 -26.45
C ARG A 334 -5.41 -16.63 -26.09
N CYS A 335 -6.69 -17.00 -26.07
CA CYS A 335 -7.16 -18.33 -25.70
C CYS A 335 -7.46 -19.19 -26.94
N ALA A 336 -7.51 -20.51 -26.77
CA ALA A 336 -7.93 -21.38 -27.86
C ALA A 336 -9.41 -21.13 -28.22
N PRO A 337 -9.84 -21.41 -29.47
CA PRO A 337 -11.24 -21.23 -29.87
C PRO A 337 -12.19 -22.01 -28.96
N GLY A 338 -13.11 -21.29 -28.30
CA GLY A 338 -14.11 -21.88 -27.39
C GLY A 338 -13.72 -21.88 -25.91
N GLU A 339 -12.50 -21.45 -25.56
CA GLU A 339 -12.09 -21.31 -24.17
C GLU A 339 -12.36 -19.90 -23.63
N ALA A 340 -12.72 -19.83 -22.34
CA ALA A 340 -12.87 -18.59 -21.62
C ALA A 340 -11.50 -18.17 -21.02
N PRO A 341 -11.12 -16.89 -21.11
CA PRO A 341 -9.88 -16.41 -20.52
C PRO A 341 -9.84 -16.58 -19.01
N ILE A 342 -8.72 -17.13 -18.55
CA ILE A 342 -8.39 -17.24 -17.13
C ILE A 342 -7.57 -16.03 -16.73
N ILE A 343 -8.09 -15.25 -15.79
CA ILE A 343 -7.46 -14.02 -15.30
C ILE A 343 -7.02 -14.27 -13.86
N SER A 344 -5.74 -14.04 -13.60
CA SER A 344 -5.18 -14.07 -12.25
C SER A 344 -5.25 -12.67 -11.64
N LEU A 345 -5.82 -12.55 -10.45
CA LEU A 345 -5.93 -11.32 -9.69
C LEU A 345 -4.68 -11.15 -8.83
N ASP A 346 -4.03 -9.99 -8.93
CA ASP A 346 -2.81 -9.70 -8.18
C ASP A 346 -3.14 -9.35 -6.71
N THR A 347 -2.98 -10.33 -5.83
CA THR A 347 -3.22 -10.20 -4.38
C THR A 347 -2.32 -9.17 -3.69
N THR A 348 -1.24 -8.74 -4.35
CA THR A 348 -0.28 -7.76 -3.83
C THR A 348 -0.58 -6.32 -4.25
N SER A 349 -1.55 -6.16 -5.15
CA SER A 349 -2.00 -4.86 -5.65
C SER A 349 -2.92 -4.17 -4.66
N ASP A 350 -2.82 -2.83 -4.59
CA ASP A 350 -3.70 -2.03 -3.75
C ASP A 350 -5.18 -2.15 -4.20
N ALA A 351 -5.42 -2.41 -5.49
CA ALA A 351 -6.76 -2.62 -6.04
C ALA A 351 -7.42 -3.92 -5.53
N TYR A 352 -6.64 -4.96 -5.29
CA TYR A 352 -7.16 -6.20 -4.70
C TYR A 352 -7.67 -5.98 -3.28
N VAL A 353 -7.00 -5.09 -2.53
CA VAL A 353 -7.41 -4.73 -1.17
C VAL A 353 -8.77 -4.01 -1.17
N ASP A 354 -9.18 -3.36 -2.26
CA ASP A 354 -10.50 -2.71 -2.35
C ASP A 354 -11.68 -3.71 -2.39
N HIS A 355 -11.40 -5.00 -2.63
CA HIS A 355 -12.40 -6.07 -2.60
C HIS A 355 -12.73 -6.54 -1.17
N ILE A 356 -11.91 -6.17 -0.20
CA ILE A 356 -12.03 -6.60 1.20
C ILE A 356 -13.27 -5.97 1.84
N GLY A 357 -14.07 -6.81 2.48
CA GLY A 357 -15.31 -6.39 3.15
C GLY A 357 -16.43 -5.93 2.20
N ALA A 358 -16.26 -6.10 0.88
CA ALA A 358 -17.30 -5.81 -0.10
C ALA A 358 -18.45 -6.81 0.00
N ALA A 359 -19.70 -6.32 -0.01
CA ALA A 359 -20.86 -7.21 -0.14
C ALA A 359 -20.79 -7.97 -1.49
N LYS A 360 -21.20 -9.24 -1.53
CA LYS A 360 -21.11 -10.13 -2.73
C LYS A 360 -21.61 -9.47 -4.03
N LYS A 361 -22.67 -8.67 -3.96
CA LYS A 361 -23.23 -7.95 -5.12
C LYS A 361 -22.29 -6.85 -5.66
N ASN A 362 -21.53 -6.21 -4.78
CA ASN A 362 -20.56 -5.17 -5.13
C ASN A 362 -19.20 -5.78 -5.50
N LEU A 363 -18.83 -6.92 -4.91
CA LEU A 363 -17.58 -7.62 -5.20
C LEU A 363 -17.43 -7.96 -6.68
N ARG A 364 -18.47 -8.56 -7.30
CA ARG A 364 -18.48 -8.84 -8.75
C ARG A 364 -18.24 -7.57 -9.57
N GLN A 365 -18.90 -6.47 -9.20
CA GLN A 365 -18.74 -5.20 -9.90
C GLN A 365 -17.29 -4.70 -9.83
N GLN A 366 -16.70 -4.72 -8.64
CA GLN A 366 -15.33 -4.26 -8.42
C GLN A 366 -14.30 -5.15 -9.13
N ILE A 367 -14.48 -6.48 -9.10
CA ILE A 367 -13.61 -7.42 -9.81
C ILE A 367 -13.62 -7.11 -11.31
N LEU A 368 -14.81 -6.98 -11.92
CA LEU A 368 -14.93 -6.63 -13.33
C LEU A 368 -14.24 -5.29 -13.66
N GLU A 369 -14.45 -4.27 -12.83
CA GLU A 369 -13.80 -2.97 -13.00
C GLU A 369 -12.27 -3.07 -12.91
N SER A 370 -11.74 -3.88 -12.00
CA SER A 370 -10.30 -4.08 -11.81
C SER A 370 -9.62 -4.71 -13.03
N ILE A 371 -10.33 -5.57 -13.76
CA ILE A 371 -9.83 -6.24 -14.98
C ILE A 371 -10.20 -5.49 -16.27
N GLY A 372 -10.84 -4.31 -16.16
CA GLY A 372 -11.21 -3.48 -17.32
C GLY A 372 -12.49 -3.89 -18.05
N ILE A 373 -13.37 -4.64 -17.39
CA ILE A 373 -14.72 -4.94 -17.88
C ILE A 373 -15.72 -3.98 -17.19
N PRO A 374 -16.75 -3.46 -17.88
CA PRO A 374 -17.75 -2.62 -17.22
C PRO A 374 -18.36 -3.32 -16.00
N GLY A 375 -18.25 -2.71 -14.82
CA GLY A 375 -18.63 -3.37 -13.56
C GLY A 375 -20.09 -3.83 -13.48
N LYS A 376 -20.99 -3.13 -14.18
CA LYS A 376 -22.41 -3.48 -14.28
C LYS A 376 -22.75 -4.29 -15.54
N CYS A 377 -21.76 -4.89 -16.19
CA CYS A 377 -22.00 -5.70 -17.38
C CYS A 377 -22.96 -6.86 -17.05
N PRO A 378 -24.15 -6.92 -17.69
CA PRO A 378 -25.09 -8.01 -17.49
C PRO A 378 -24.65 -9.30 -18.19
N SER A 379 -23.85 -9.17 -19.25
CA SER A 379 -23.44 -10.27 -20.13
C SER A 379 -22.16 -11.00 -19.68
N ALA A 380 -21.42 -10.43 -18.72
CA ALA A 380 -20.21 -11.05 -18.19
C ALA A 380 -20.56 -12.20 -17.23
N GLN A 381 -20.22 -13.43 -17.61
CA GLN A 381 -20.24 -14.59 -16.75
C GLN A 381 -18.86 -14.69 -16.10
N VAL A 382 -18.82 -14.76 -14.77
CA VAL A 382 -17.59 -14.83 -13.99
C VAL A 382 -17.67 -16.07 -13.14
N ASP A 383 -16.74 -16.99 -13.37
CA ASP A 383 -16.57 -18.21 -12.59
C ASP A 383 -15.30 -18.08 -11.74
N GLU A 384 -15.43 -18.25 -10.43
CA GLU A 384 -14.28 -18.25 -9.52
C GLU A 384 -13.61 -19.63 -9.59
N LEU A 385 -12.36 -19.67 -10.03
CA LEU A 385 -11.60 -20.91 -10.21
C LEU A 385 -10.75 -21.24 -8.99
N GLU A 386 -10.08 -20.23 -8.45
CA GLU A 386 -9.28 -20.34 -7.23
C GLU A 386 -9.63 -19.19 -6.30
N THR A 387 -9.72 -19.49 -5.01
CA THR A 387 -9.99 -18.52 -3.96
C THR A 387 -8.96 -18.67 -2.84
N ILE A 388 -8.69 -17.56 -2.17
CA ILE A 388 -7.86 -17.50 -0.97
C ILE A 388 -8.71 -17.11 0.22
N GLN A 389 -8.22 -17.45 1.40
CA GLN A 389 -8.80 -17.01 2.65
C GLN A 389 -8.21 -15.66 3.05
N VAL A 390 -9.09 -14.73 3.41
CA VAL A 390 -8.73 -13.46 4.01
C VAL A 390 -9.28 -13.41 5.42
N GLN A 391 -8.43 -13.05 6.36
CA GLN A 391 -8.79 -12.93 7.77
C GLN A 391 -8.43 -11.54 8.28
N GLU A 392 -9.36 -10.91 8.98
CA GLU A 392 -9.12 -9.63 9.65
C GLU A 392 -8.68 -9.85 11.09
N GLY A 393 -7.88 -8.93 11.62
CA GLY A 393 -7.43 -8.98 13.00
C GLY A 393 -6.82 -7.67 13.45
N ARG A 394 -6.11 -7.74 14.58
CA ARG A 394 -5.33 -6.63 15.12
C ARG A 394 -3.94 -7.10 15.46
N ILE A 395 -2.96 -6.25 15.17
CA ILE A 395 -1.56 -6.47 15.51
C ILE A 395 -1.08 -5.36 16.44
N GLY A 396 -0.10 -5.66 17.27
CA GLY A 396 0.56 -4.71 18.15
C GLY A 396 2.05 -4.92 18.18
N GLU A 397 2.75 -3.97 18.78
CA GLU A 397 4.17 -4.14 19.05
C GLU A 397 4.39 -5.36 19.96
N PRO A 398 5.47 -6.12 19.74
CA PRO A 398 5.92 -7.14 20.68
C PRO A 398 6.00 -6.51 22.08
N LEU A 399 5.49 -7.21 23.09
CA LEU A 399 5.32 -6.62 24.42
C LEU A 399 6.66 -6.37 25.11
N ASN A 400 7.08 -5.10 25.15
CA ASN A 400 7.91 -4.58 26.23
C ASN A 400 6.98 -3.95 27.28
N ILE A 401 6.92 -4.56 28.47
CA ILE A 401 6.04 -4.16 29.57
C ILE A 401 6.50 -2.83 30.22
N ASP A 402 7.67 -2.30 29.84
CA ASP A 402 8.33 -1.17 30.51
C ASP A 402 7.85 0.23 30.13
N VAL A 403 6.82 0.37 29.30
CA VAL A 403 6.38 1.71 28.90
C VAL A 403 4.86 1.82 28.91
N GLU A 404 4.35 2.79 29.69
CA GLU A 404 3.00 3.37 29.61
C GLU A 404 2.66 3.94 28.21
N THR A 405 3.39 3.61 27.16
CA THR A 405 2.95 3.80 25.79
C THR A 405 1.72 2.93 25.61
N ARG A 406 0.57 3.59 25.50
CA ARG A 406 -0.65 3.01 24.93
C ARG A 406 -0.23 2.16 23.74
N ALA A 407 -0.19 0.84 23.91
CA ALA A 407 0.15 -0.10 22.86
C ALA A 407 -0.78 0.23 21.69
N SER A 408 -0.22 0.87 20.68
CA SER A 408 -1.03 1.46 19.63
C SER A 408 -1.35 0.33 18.67
N ASP A 409 -2.40 -0.40 18.98
CA ASP A 409 -2.87 -1.49 18.13
C ASP A 409 -3.17 -0.97 16.71
N ARG A 410 -2.94 -1.83 15.73
CA ARG A 410 -3.20 -1.56 14.31
C ARG A 410 -4.18 -2.59 13.80
N SER A 411 -5.10 -2.15 12.95
CA SER A 411 -5.92 -3.09 12.18
C SER A 411 -5.02 -3.87 11.24
N ALA A 412 -5.29 -5.14 11.05
CA ALA A 412 -4.56 -6.01 10.14
C ALA A 412 -5.50 -6.86 9.29
N ILE A 413 -5.08 -7.14 8.07
CA ILE A 413 -5.68 -8.06 7.13
C ILE A 413 -4.60 -9.05 6.74
N PHE A 414 -4.88 -10.33 6.93
CA PHE A 414 -4.01 -11.43 6.57
C PHE A 414 -4.54 -12.03 5.26
N ILE A 415 -3.71 -12.00 4.21
CA ILE A 415 -4.05 -12.48 2.87
C ILE A 415 -3.19 -13.70 2.58
N ASP A 416 -3.84 -14.85 2.38
CA ASP A 416 -3.20 -16.09 1.87
C ASP A 416 -1.95 -16.51 2.64
N LEU A 417 -2.03 -16.50 3.97
CA LEU A 417 -0.88 -16.89 4.79
C LEU A 417 -0.63 -18.40 4.71
N GLU A 418 0.64 -18.77 4.52
CA GLU A 418 1.09 -20.15 4.68
C GLU A 418 0.97 -20.59 6.15
N GLY A 419 -0.10 -21.33 6.44
CA GLY A 419 -0.36 -21.89 7.76
C GLY A 419 -1.32 -21.07 8.62
N ILE A 420 -1.68 -21.63 9.78
CA ILE A 420 -2.63 -21.00 10.71
C ILE A 420 -1.86 -19.99 11.56
N VAL A 421 -2.23 -18.72 11.45
CA VAL A 421 -1.81 -17.71 12.42
C VAL A 421 -2.67 -17.79 13.67
N GLU A 422 -2.02 -17.65 14.81
CA GLU A 422 -2.66 -17.77 16.11
C GLU A 422 -2.61 -16.42 16.83
N PRO A 423 -3.71 -16.01 17.46
CA PRO A 423 -3.70 -14.81 18.27
C PRO A 423 -2.73 -15.02 19.43
N ASN A 424 -2.09 -13.94 19.82
CA ASN A 424 -1.15 -13.80 20.93
C ASN A 424 0.21 -14.46 20.71
N LYS A 425 0.55 -14.81 19.47
CA LYS A 425 1.92 -15.16 19.06
C LYS A 425 2.61 -14.00 18.35
N GLU A 426 3.94 -14.01 18.43
CA GLU A 426 4.82 -13.07 17.73
C GLU A 426 5.21 -13.63 16.38
N TYR A 427 5.11 -12.77 15.37
CA TYR A 427 5.46 -13.11 14.00
C TYR A 427 6.39 -12.06 13.44
N ARG A 428 7.34 -12.53 12.63
CA ARG A 428 7.98 -11.69 11.64
C ARG A 428 7.04 -11.60 10.43
N MET A 429 6.50 -10.41 10.22
CA MET A 429 5.49 -10.15 9.20
C MET A 429 6.08 -9.38 8.03
N LEU A 430 5.54 -9.62 6.85
CA LEU A 430 5.85 -8.92 5.61
C LEU A 430 4.56 -8.39 4.99
N GLY A 431 4.49 -7.09 4.78
CA GLY A 431 3.28 -6.44 4.32
C GLY A 431 3.42 -4.96 4.01
N LYS A 432 2.28 -4.31 3.75
CA LYS A 432 2.15 -2.86 3.51
C LYS A 432 1.09 -2.26 4.40
N PHE A 433 1.16 -0.95 4.62
CA PHE A 433 0.09 -0.20 5.29
C PHE A 433 -0.77 0.55 4.27
N LEU A 434 -2.05 0.18 4.19
CA LEU A 434 -3.05 0.71 3.26
C LEU A 434 -4.31 1.17 4.03
N PRO A 435 -5.04 2.18 3.54
CA PRO A 435 -6.33 2.55 4.11
C PRO A 435 -7.35 1.44 3.83
N HIS A 436 -8.07 1.01 4.86
CA HIS A 436 -9.11 -0.02 4.72
C HIS A 436 -10.27 0.52 3.86
N PRO A 437 -10.79 -0.27 2.89
CA PRO A 437 -11.72 0.24 1.86
C PRO A 437 -13.04 0.75 2.44
N LYS A 438 -13.50 0.19 3.57
CA LYS A 438 -14.81 0.50 4.16
C LYS A 438 -14.83 1.76 5.02
N ASP A 439 -13.78 1.99 5.81
CA ASP A 439 -13.74 2.99 6.89
C ASP A 439 -12.48 3.87 6.86
N GLN A 440 -11.59 3.65 5.89
CA GLN A 440 -10.36 4.40 5.66
C GLN A 440 -9.35 4.35 6.82
N VAL A 441 -9.52 3.40 7.75
CA VAL A 441 -8.57 3.20 8.85
C VAL A 441 -7.27 2.59 8.29
N MET A 442 -6.13 3.16 8.66
CA MET A 442 -4.82 2.60 8.27
C MET A 442 -4.66 1.18 8.79
N THR A 443 -4.46 0.25 7.85
CA THR A 443 -4.51 -1.19 8.09
C THR A 443 -3.29 -1.86 7.50
N ALA A 444 -2.68 -2.75 8.26
CA ALA A 444 -1.57 -3.58 7.80
C ALA A 444 -2.13 -4.71 6.93
N VAL A 445 -1.73 -4.76 5.67
CA VAL A 445 -2.06 -5.85 4.75
C VAL A 445 -0.85 -6.78 4.72
N ILE A 446 -1.00 -7.95 5.32
CA ILE A 446 0.07 -8.92 5.57
C ILE A 446 -0.05 -10.06 4.56
N HIS A 447 1.04 -10.33 3.85
CA HIS A 447 1.13 -11.40 2.85
C HIS A 447 2.00 -12.56 3.31
N ARG A 448 2.80 -12.38 4.36
CA ARG A 448 3.57 -13.46 4.98
C ARG A 448 3.73 -13.18 6.47
N ALA A 449 3.58 -14.22 7.28
CA ALA A 449 3.82 -14.17 8.71
C ALA A 449 4.53 -15.45 9.13
N VAL A 450 5.78 -15.34 9.60
CA VAL A 450 6.55 -16.48 10.10
C VAL A 450 6.65 -16.35 11.61
N GLY A 451 6.24 -17.39 12.35
CA GLY A 451 6.27 -17.36 13.81
C GLY A 451 7.71 -17.21 14.31
N VAL A 452 7.94 -16.30 15.26
CA VAL A 452 9.27 -16.12 15.86
C VAL A 452 9.73 -17.40 16.57
N ASP A 453 8.81 -18.14 17.19
CA ASP A 453 9.10 -19.45 17.79
C ASP A 453 9.64 -20.45 16.77
N GLN A 454 9.09 -20.47 15.55
CA GLN A 454 9.54 -21.38 14.50
C GLN A 454 10.97 -21.08 14.06
N LEU A 455 11.39 -19.80 14.10
CA LEU A 455 12.77 -19.40 13.81
C LEU A 455 13.75 -19.91 14.88
N VAL A 456 13.32 -19.98 16.15
CA VAL A 456 14.14 -20.49 17.26
C VAL A 456 14.14 -22.02 17.28
N GLU A 457 12.98 -22.66 17.08
CA GLU A 457 12.84 -24.13 17.05
C GLU A 457 13.57 -24.76 15.85
N HIS A 458 13.58 -24.09 14.69
CA HIS A 458 14.28 -24.55 13.47
C HIS A 458 15.62 -23.84 13.27
N PHE A 459 16.22 -23.31 14.34
CA PHE A 459 17.54 -22.70 14.25
C PHE A 459 18.58 -23.74 13.81
N GLU A 460 19.02 -23.66 12.57
CA GLU A 460 20.17 -24.41 12.08
C GLU A 460 21.45 -23.73 12.54
N GLU A 461 22.23 -24.46 13.33
CA GLU A 461 23.54 -24.01 13.79
C GLU A 461 24.45 -23.67 12.60
N ASP A 462 24.78 -22.39 12.37
CA ASP A 462 25.85 -22.03 11.43
C ASP A 462 27.21 -22.42 12.03
N PRO A 463 27.90 -23.45 11.48
CA PRO A 463 29.16 -23.92 12.05
C PRO A 463 30.26 -22.85 11.98
N LYS A 464 30.19 -21.91 11.02
CA LYS A 464 31.17 -20.83 10.85
C LYS A 464 31.03 -19.77 11.94
N LEU A 465 29.79 -19.44 12.33
CA LEU A 465 29.51 -18.51 13.44
C LEU A 465 29.87 -19.13 14.80
N LEU A 466 29.63 -20.43 14.97
CA LEU A 466 29.88 -21.12 16.25
C LEU A 466 31.33 -21.59 16.43
N ALA A 467 32.11 -21.78 15.36
CA ALA A 467 33.48 -22.27 15.44
C ALA A 467 34.39 -21.40 16.35
N PRO A 468 34.38 -20.06 16.28
CA PRO A 468 35.09 -19.20 17.22
C PRO A 468 34.61 -19.38 18.67
N MET A 469 33.29 -19.53 18.89
CA MET A 469 32.69 -19.70 20.23
C MET A 469 32.97 -21.09 20.84
N ARG A 470 33.28 -22.09 19.99
CA ARG A 470 33.68 -23.44 20.41
C ARG A 470 35.18 -23.54 20.68
N LYS A 471 36.01 -22.71 20.02
CA LYS A 471 37.46 -22.67 20.20
C LYS A 471 37.80 -22.10 21.58
N GLY A 472 38.44 -22.92 22.43
CA GLY A 472 38.82 -22.51 23.80
C GLY A 472 37.74 -22.73 24.87
N ARG A 473 36.73 -23.59 24.62
CA ARG A 473 35.81 -24.03 25.68
C ARG A 473 36.58 -24.78 26.79
N PRO A 474 36.38 -24.43 28.07
CA PRO A 474 37.00 -25.15 29.17
C PRO A 474 36.62 -26.65 29.16
N ARG A 475 37.58 -27.52 29.50
CA ARG A 475 37.39 -28.98 29.44
C ARG A 475 36.62 -29.58 30.62
N THR A 476 36.55 -28.88 31.76
CA THR A 476 35.81 -29.35 32.93
C THR A 476 34.51 -28.58 33.09
N LEU A 477 33.52 -29.23 33.71
CA LEU A 477 32.20 -28.64 33.97
C LEU A 477 32.34 -27.37 34.82
N GLU A 478 33.13 -27.42 35.88
CA GLU A 478 33.31 -26.33 36.85
C GLU A 478 33.86 -25.09 36.17
N LYS A 479 34.91 -25.25 35.35
CA LYS A 479 35.49 -24.12 34.60
C LYS A 479 34.54 -23.58 33.53
N ARG A 480 33.70 -24.44 32.96
CA ARG A 480 32.70 -24.02 31.97
C ARG A 480 31.58 -23.24 32.63
N VAL A 481 31.07 -23.70 33.77
CA VAL A 481 30.08 -23.00 34.57
C VAL A 481 30.65 -21.66 35.04
N GLN A 482 31.86 -21.64 35.60
CA GLN A 482 32.47 -20.38 36.05
C GLN A 482 32.61 -19.37 34.92
N ARG A 483 33.06 -19.78 33.73
CA ARG A 483 33.13 -18.88 32.57
C ARG A 483 31.76 -18.27 32.21
N ILE A 484 30.70 -19.07 32.24
CA ILE A 484 29.34 -18.59 31.96
C ILE A 484 28.90 -17.58 33.04
N LEU A 485 29.27 -17.80 34.30
CA LEU A 485 28.98 -16.89 35.41
C LEU A 485 29.81 -15.60 35.34
N ASP A 486 31.05 -15.67 34.86
CA ASP A 486 31.89 -14.51 34.58
C ASP A 486 31.27 -13.65 33.46
N ASP A 487 30.79 -14.29 32.39
CA ASP A 487 30.06 -13.64 31.30
C ASP A 487 28.75 -12.99 31.82
N ALA A 488 27.97 -13.72 32.62
CA ALA A 488 26.75 -13.20 33.24
C ALA A 488 27.04 -11.98 34.13
N THR A 489 28.09 -12.04 34.95
CA THR A 489 28.57 -10.92 35.77
C THR A 489 29.01 -9.73 34.92
N ALA A 490 29.64 -9.96 33.77
CA ALA A 490 30.03 -8.91 32.85
C ALA A 490 28.81 -8.23 32.19
N ILE A 491 27.75 -9.00 31.90
CA ILE A 491 26.49 -8.52 31.32
C ILE A 491 25.68 -7.74 32.36
N THR A 492 25.39 -8.34 33.51
CA THR A 492 24.54 -7.75 34.56
C THR A 492 25.23 -6.63 35.31
N ARG A 493 26.57 -6.65 35.35
CA ARG A 493 27.44 -5.80 36.19
C ARG A 493 27.27 -6.05 37.70
N ILE A 494 26.60 -7.13 38.10
CA ILE A 494 26.40 -7.51 39.50
C ILE A 494 27.48 -8.51 39.89
N ARG A 495 28.33 -8.18 40.87
CA ARG A 495 29.50 -9.01 41.23
C ARG A 495 29.26 -9.80 42.51
N GLY A 496 29.83 -11.00 42.61
CA GLY A 496 29.80 -11.82 43.83
C GLY A 496 28.45 -12.48 44.12
N ARG A 497 27.60 -12.62 43.09
CA ARG A 497 26.26 -13.22 43.15
C ARG A 497 26.13 -14.37 42.15
N ASP A 498 27.17 -15.21 42.11
CA ASP A 498 27.32 -16.32 41.18
C ASP A 498 26.19 -17.35 41.34
N ASP A 499 25.74 -17.57 42.58
CA ASP A 499 24.58 -18.40 42.91
C ASP A 499 23.29 -17.88 42.26
N MET A 500 23.01 -16.58 42.37
CA MET A 500 21.85 -15.93 41.76
C MET A 500 21.90 -16.03 40.23
N HIS A 501 23.03 -15.70 39.62
CA HIS A 501 23.21 -15.84 38.17
C HIS A 501 23.03 -17.29 37.72
N LEU A 502 23.62 -18.23 38.43
CA LEU A 502 23.49 -19.66 38.12
C LEU A 502 22.04 -20.10 38.17
N MET A 503 21.28 -19.70 39.20
CA MET A 503 19.88 -20.04 39.35
C MET A 503 19.01 -19.47 38.21
N ILE A 504 19.23 -18.19 37.83
CA ILE A 504 18.54 -17.57 36.69
C ILE A 504 18.84 -18.37 35.41
N LEU A 505 20.12 -18.65 35.14
CA LEU A 505 20.54 -19.34 33.92
C LEU A 505 20.06 -20.80 33.86
N LEU A 506 20.06 -21.51 34.99
CA LEU A 506 19.55 -22.89 35.07
C LEU A 506 18.05 -22.96 34.77
N SER A 507 17.25 -22.02 35.30
CA SER A 507 15.82 -21.97 34.96
C SER A 507 15.61 -21.77 33.46
N ARG A 508 16.42 -20.88 32.87
CA ARG A 508 16.31 -20.46 31.47
C ARG A 508 16.81 -21.49 30.46
N MET A 509 17.85 -22.25 30.82
CA MET A 509 18.45 -23.29 29.98
C MET A 509 17.95 -24.70 30.34
N SER A 510 16.91 -24.81 31.16
CA SER A 510 16.34 -26.10 31.52
C SER A 510 15.72 -26.76 30.29
N THR A 511 15.84 -28.08 30.19
CA THR A 511 15.14 -28.84 29.14
C THR A 511 13.64 -28.79 29.38
N LEU A 512 12.82 -28.68 28.34
CA LEU A 512 11.37 -28.70 28.52
C LEU A 512 10.87 -30.09 28.92
N TYR A 513 11.38 -31.13 28.25
CA TYR A 513 10.99 -32.49 28.53
C TYR A 513 12.21 -33.37 28.71
N LEU A 514 12.09 -34.35 29.60
CA LEU A 514 13.02 -35.45 29.71
C LEU A 514 12.38 -36.64 29.00
N GLU A 515 13.11 -37.20 28.04
CA GLU A 515 12.73 -38.44 27.37
C GLU A 515 13.43 -39.59 28.08
N SER A 516 12.65 -40.50 28.67
CA SER A 516 13.21 -41.75 29.19
C SER A 516 13.39 -42.72 28.03
N PRO A 517 14.57 -43.34 27.85
CA PRO A 517 14.77 -44.38 26.84
C PRO A 517 13.83 -45.60 27.00
N GLU A 518 13.25 -45.77 28.20
CA GLU A 518 12.48 -46.94 28.62
C GLU A 518 10.96 -46.69 28.66
N SER A 519 10.52 -45.44 28.46
CA SER A 519 9.11 -45.04 28.49
C SER A 519 8.79 -44.12 27.31
N GLU A 520 7.68 -44.39 26.62
CA GLU A 520 7.13 -43.47 25.60
C GLU A 520 6.55 -42.18 26.20
N THR A 521 6.51 -42.05 27.54
CA THR A 521 6.01 -40.85 28.22
C THR A 521 7.10 -39.79 28.37
N ARG A 522 6.81 -38.57 27.92
CA ARG A 522 7.62 -37.39 28.20
C ARG A 522 7.37 -36.89 29.61
N GLU A 523 8.42 -36.79 30.41
CA GLU A 523 8.34 -36.19 31.75
C GLU A 523 8.72 -34.71 31.70
N ARG A 524 8.14 -33.92 32.60
CA ARG A 524 8.47 -32.51 32.76
C ARG A 524 9.94 -32.35 33.14
N GLY A 525 10.71 -31.59 32.35
CA GLY A 525 12.13 -31.34 32.59
C GLY A 525 12.48 -29.92 33.06
N TRP A 526 11.56 -28.95 32.91
CA TRP A 526 11.89 -27.55 33.14
C TRP A 526 11.96 -27.20 34.63
N ALA A 527 12.91 -26.33 34.98
CA ALA A 527 13.18 -25.95 36.37
C ALA A 527 12.38 -24.72 36.79
N ASP A 528 11.69 -24.83 37.93
CA ASP A 528 11.11 -23.67 38.63
C ASP A 528 12.08 -23.17 39.69
N VAL A 529 12.44 -21.90 39.60
CA VAL A 529 13.41 -21.27 40.50
C VAL A 529 12.77 -20.10 41.22
N ALA A 530 12.92 -20.07 42.54
CA ALA A 530 12.55 -18.93 43.38
C ALA A 530 13.81 -18.28 43.95
N ILE A 531 14.00 -16.99 43.67
CA ILE A 531 15.13 -16.20 44.19
C ILE A 531 14.60 -15.28 45.28
N ILE A 532 14.96 -15.58 46.52
CA ILE A 532 14.46 -14.87 47.70
C ILE A 532 15.62 -14.10 48.34
N GLY A 533 15.38 -12.83 48.67
CA GLY A 533 16.34 -12.00 49.39
C GLY A 533 15.83 -10.56 49.52
N ASP A 534 16.60 -9.73 50.20
CA ASP A 534 16.22 -8.35 50.51
C ASP A 534 16.01 -7.47 49.29
N THR A 535 15.16 -6.45 49.40
CA THR A 535 14.93 -5.48 48.33
C THR A 535 16.24 -4.77 47.94
N SER A 536 16.40 -4.42 46.67
CA SER A 536 17.58 -3.72 46.12
C SER A 536 18.86 -4.55 46.02
N GLU A 537 18.78 -5.87 46.13
CA GLU A 537 19.93 -6.78 45.95
C GLU A 537 20.18 -7.21 44.49
N GLY A 538 19.65 -6.48 43.51
CA GLY A 538 19.91 -6.72 42.08
C GLY A 538 19.18 -7.91 41.44
N LYS A 539 18.19 -8.51 42.10
CA LYS A 539 17.42 -9.67 41.58
C LYS A 539 16.72 -9.35 40.25
N SER A 540 15.85 -8.34 40.25
CA SER A 540 15.08 -7.89 39.07
C SER A 540 16.01 -7.42 37.95
N GLU A 541 16.99 -6.58 38.31
CA GLU A 541 17.94 -6.02 37.36
C GLU A 541 18.81 -7.10 36.68
N ALA A 542 19.20 -8.16 37.41
CA ALA A 542 19.91 -9.30 36.82
C ALA A 542 19.05 -10.03 35.78
N MET A 543 17.77 -10.28 36.10
CA MET A 543 16.82 -10.93 35.21
C MET A 543 16.58 -10.10 33.94
N GLU A 544 16.34 -8.79 34.09
CA GLU A 544 16.11 -7.85 32.99
C GLU A 544 17.32 -7.75 32.05
N LYS A 545 18.54 -7.54 32.60
CA LYS A 545 19.76 -7.40 31.79
C LYS A 545 20.10 -8.68 31.03
N LEU A 546 19.90 -9.85 31.63
CA LEU A 546 20.10 -11.13 30.95
C LEU A 546 19.04 -11.36 29.86
N SER A 547 17.78 -10.98 30.11
CA SER A 547 16.72 -11.03 29.09
C SER A 547 17.04 -10.12 27.91
N ALA A 548 17.43 -8.87 28.17
CA ALA A 548 17.77 -7.90 27.14
C ALA A 548 19.00 -8.32 26.32
N TRP A 549 20.03 -8.90 26.96
CA TRP A 549 21.24 -9.35 26.26
C TRP A 549 20.99 -10.55 25.34
N THR A 550 20.14 -11.47 25.77
CA THR A 550 19.80 -12.67 24.98
C THR A 550 18.67 -12.44 23.98
N GLY A 551 17.85 -11.39 24.16
CA GLY A 551 16.64 -11.15 23.38
C GLY A 551 15.54 -12.21 23.57
N LEU A 552 15.63 -13.03 24.62
CA LEU A 552 14.71 -14.13 24.87
C LEU A 552 14.00 -13.94 26.21
N GLY A 553 12.85 -14.59 26.40
CA GLY A 553 12.10 -14.59 27.66
C GLY A 553 11.63 -13.22 28.13
N ASN A 554 10.88 -13.17 29.23
CA ASN A 554 10.24 -11.94 29.69
C ASN A 554 10.21 -11.83 31.20
N VAL A 555 10.36 -10.60 31.71
CA VAL A 555 10.30 -10.28 33.14
C VAL A 555 9.02 -9.47 33.39
N VAL A 556 8.20 -9.88 34.35
CA VAL A 556 6.89 -9.27 34.61
C VAL A 556 6.78 -8.92 36.08
N ALA A 557 6.60 -7.63 36.40
CA ALA A 557 6.31 -7.22 37.77
C ALA A 557 4.88 -7.63 38.19
N LEU A 558 4.74 -8.43 39.24
CA LEU A 558 3.44 -8.83 39.83
C LEU A 558 2.94 -7.83 40.88
N LYS A 559 3.01 -6.54 40.58
CA LYS A 559 2.46 -5.46 41.43
C LYS A 559 0.94 -5.54 41.52
N LYS A 560 0.34 -4.81 42.47
CA LYS A 560 -1.14 -4.67 42.62
C LYS A 560 -1.88 -4.26 41.33
N ALA A 561 -1.20 -3.70 40.33
CA ALA A 561 -1.79 -3.32 39.04
C ALA A 561 -1.90 -4.50 38.05
N THR A 562 -1.23 -5.63 38.29
CA THR A 562 -1.27 -6.81 37.41
C THR A 562 -2.60 -7.53 37.59
N THR A 563 -3.47 -7.39 36.59
CA THR A 563 -4.81 -8.00 36.61
C THR A 563 -4.75 -9.48 36.21
N ARG A 564 -5.71 -10.27 36.68
CA ARG A 564 -5.91 -11.66 36.20
C ARG A 564 -6.04 -11.72 34.67
N ALA A 565 -6.70 -10.72 34.07
CA ALA A 565 -6.80 -10.57 32.62
C ALA A 565 -5.44 -10.32 31.94
N GLY A 566 -4.57 -9.52 32.55
CA GLY A 566 -3.22 -9.29 32.03
C GLY A 566 -2.30 -10.51 32.15
N LEU A 567 -2.45 -11.32 33.21
CA LEU A 567 -1.60 -12.49 33.42
C LEU A 567 -2.10 -13.74 32.68
N PHE A 568 -3.39 -14.07 32.75
CA PHE A 568 -3.95 -15.28 32.12
C PHE A 568 -4.70 -14.99 30.82
N GLY A 569 -5.32 -13.83 30.72
CA GLY A 569 -6.15 -13.45 29.58
C GLY A 569 -7.59 -13.17 29.98
N GLY A 570 -8.34 -12.62 29.04
CA GLY A 570 -9.74 -12.27 29.24
C GLY A 570 -10.43 -11.88 27.94
N VAL A 571 -11.73 -11.58 28.06
CA VAL A 571 -12.52 -11.10 26.92
C VAL A 571 -12.38 -9.59 26.80
N VAL A 572 -11.88 -9.12 25.66
CA VAL A 572 -11.74 -7.70 25.32
C VAL A 572 -12.81 -7.33 24.30
N GLN A 573 -13.57 -6.26 24.58
CA GLN A 573 -14.59 -5.75 23.65
C GLN A 573 -14.03 -4.57 22.86
N THR A 574 -14.01 -4.68 21.53
CA THR A 574 -13.65 -3.57 20.64
C THR A 574 -14.66 -3.46 19.50
N GLN A 575 -15.16 -2.25 19.24
CA GLN A 575 -16.15 -1.97 18.18
C GLN A 575 -17.35 -2.94 18.17
N LYS A 576 -17.89 -3.25 19.36
CA LYS A 576 -19.02 -4.19 19.58
C LYS A 576 -18.73 -5.67 19.24
N LYS A 577 -17.49 -6.04 18.90
CA LYS A 577 -17.07 -7.43 18.79
C LYS A 577 -16.27 -7.82 20.05
N LEU A 578 -16.46 -9.06 20.49
CA LEU A 578 -15.74 -9.65 21.63
C LEU A 578 -14.57 -10.47 21.09
N TYR A 579 -13.41 -10.33 21.73
CA TYR A 579 -12.19 -11.05 21.40
C TYR A 579 -11.63 -11.70 22.66
N ILE A 580 -10.98 -12.85 22.53
CA ILE A 580 -10.22 -13.48 23.61
C ILE A 580 -8.77 -13.03 23.48
N ALA A 581 -8.24 -12.35 24.49
CA ALA A 581 -6.84 -11.97 24.57
C ALA A 581 -6.16 -12.82 25.64
N TRP A 582 -5.06 -13.50 25.30
CA TRP A 582 -4.27 -14.28 26.26
C TRP A 582 -3.34 -13.37 27.06
N GLY A 583 -3.20 -13.65 28.35
CA GLY A 583 -2.32 -12.91 29.23
C GLY A 583 -0.86 -13.31 29.07
N VAL A 584 0.05 -12.67 29.81
CA VAL A 584 1.50 -12.92 29.68
C VAL A 584 1.86 -14.39 29.96
N TYR A 585 1.16 -15.06 30.87
CA TYR A 585 1.50 -16.41 31.30
C TYR A 585 1.30 -17.48 30.21
N PRO A 586 0.10 -17.67 29.61
CA PRO A 586 -0.06 -18.63 28.49
C PRO A 586 0.75 -18.28 27.24
N ARG A 587 1.09 -16.99 27.05
CA ARG A 587 1.90 -16.54 25.92
C ARG A 587 3.38 -16.93 26.02
N HIS A 588 3.83 -17.33 27.21
CA HIS A 588 5.17 -17.83 27.43
C HIS A 588 5.19 -19.36 27.59
N ASP A 589 4.21 -20.08 27.04
CA ASP A 589 4.30 -21.53 26.92
C ASP A 589 5.62 -21.91 26.21
N ARG A 590 6.34 -22.88 26.78
CA ARG A 590 7.69 -23.30 26.35
C ARG A 590 8.77 -22.21 26.35
N ARG A 591 8.48 -21.01 26.85
CA ARG A 591 9.41 -19.87 26.96
C ARG A 591 9.73 -19.58 28.42
N TRP A 592 10.83 -18.86 28.65
CA TRP A 592 11.19 -18.41 29.99
C TRP A 592 10.38 -17.18 30.41
N LEU A 593 9.74 -17.25 31.59
CA LEU A 593 9.00 -16.16 32.20
C LEU A 593 9.48 -15.96 33.64
N ALA A 594 9.82 -14.73 34.00
CA ALA A 594 10.23 -14.35 35.35
C ALA A 594 9.20 -13.39 35.97
N PRO A 595 8.30 -13.89 36.83
CA PRO A 595 7.39 -13.05 37.59
C PRO A 595 8.15 -12.43 38.78
N ASP A 596 8.42 -11.13 38.69
CA ASP A 596 9.07 -10.36 39.75
C ASP A 596 8.06 -9.86 40.79
N GLU A 597 8.56 -9.49 41.97
CA GLU A 597 7.77 -9.01 43.10
C GLU A 597 6.64 -9.97 43.52
N PHE A 598 6.89 -11.28 43.43
CA PHE A 598 5.91 -12.34 43.70
C PHE A 598 5.21 -12.22 45.08
N HIS A 599 5.90 -11.67 46.08
CA HIS A 599 5.35 -11.42 47.43
C HIS A 599 4.22 -10.37 47.46
N SER A 600 4.12 -9.52 46.44
CA SER A 600 3.10 -8.48 46.31
C SER A 600 1.88 -8.93 45.48
N ALA A 601 1.91 -10.15 44.94
CA ALA A 601 0.84 -10.69 44.11
C ALA A 601 -0.41 -11.04 44.93
N PRO A 602 -1.63 -10.75 44.44
CA PRO A 602 -2.89 -11.19 45.07
C PRO A 602 -2.99 -12.72 45.19
N ALA A 603 -3.55 -13.22 46.30
CA ALA A 603 -3.63 -14.66 46.56
C ALA A 603 -4.46 -15.44 45.53
N ASP A 604 -5.51 -14.83 44.98
CA ASP A 604 -6.34 -15.41 43.92
C ASP A 604 -5.57 -15.54 42.59
N LEU A 605 -4.66 -14.62 42.30
CA LEU A 605 -3.76 -14.67 41.15
C LEU A 605 -2.78 -15.84 41.29
N LEU A 606 -2.21 -16.02 42.49
CA LEU A 606 -1.29 -17.12 42.80
C LEU A 606 -1.96 -18.50 42.74
N ALA A 607 -3.21 -18.60 43.20
CA ALA A 607 -4.00 -19.82 43.09
C ALA A 607 -4.21 -20.20 41.61
N ALA A 608 -4.60 -19.23 40.77
CA ALA A 608 -4.78 -19.46 39.34
C ALA A 608 -3.47 -19.87 38.64
N MET A 609 -2.30 -19.39 39.09
CA MET A 609 -1.00 -19.82 38.53
C MET A 609 -0.69 -21.26 38.90
N THR A 610 -1.08 -21.69 40.10
CA THR A 610 -0.93 -23.09 40.52
C THR A 610 -1.80 -23.98 39.65
N ASP A 611 -3.08 -23.65 39.50
CA ASP A 611 -4.04 -24.41 38.68
C ASP A 611 -3.60 -24.53 37.21
N ALA A 612 -2.95 -23.50 36.66
CA ALA A 612 -2.46 -23.52 35.28
C ALA A 612 -1.16 -24.34 35.09
N ARG A 613 -0.48 -24.71 36.19
CA ARG A 613 0.78 -25.49 36.17
C ARG A 613 0.57 -26.97 36.41
N SER A 614 -0.47 -27.30 37.19
CA SER A 614 -0.96 -28.66 37.45
C SER A 614 -1.83 -29.16 36.30
#